data_AF-A0A5D2YZB8-F1
#
_entry.id   AF-A0A5D2YZB8-F1
#
_cell.length_a   1.000
_cell.length_b   1.000
_cell.length_c   1.000
_cell.angle_alpha   90.00
_cell.angle_beta   90.00
_cell.angle_gamma   90.00
#
_symmetry.space_group_name_H-M   'P 1'
#
loop_
_entity.id
_entity.type
_entity.pdbx_description
1 polymer ?
#
loop_
_entity_poly.entity_id
_entity_poly.type
_entity_poly.pdbx_seq_one_letter_code
_entity_poly.pdbx_strand_id
1 'polypeptide(L)'
;MEVKLWNDKSERETYENFAEIYAIIKTTEKLEKAYIRDIISSSTYGPECQKLIAHFKTLASALKDTIPSIERFADTYKMDCPAALYRTAAFVAECVQNFITAMDSLKLNMVAVDQLHPLLTDLSLSLNKLSILPVDFEGKMKVSQWILMLSKMEAADELKAEQARQLHFDLESSYNLFMAVLPNRSIG
;
A
#
# COMPACT_ATOMS: atom_id res chain seq x y z
N MET A 1 9.66 -27.33 -34.77
CA MET A 1 10.32 -26.02 -34.67
C MET A 1 10.28 -25.62 -33.21
N GLU A 2 11.43 -25.51 -32.55
CA GLU A 2 11.50 -24.87 -31.24
C GLU A 2 11.32 -23.35 -31.43
N VAL A 3 10.38 -22.78 -30.70
CA VAL A 3 10.16 -21.33 -30.69
C VAL A 3 11.07 -20.75 -29.61
N LYS A 4 11.91 -19.79 -29.97
CA LYS A 4 12.72 -19.06 -28.98
C LYS A 4 11.86 -18.04 -28.25
N LEU A 5 12.07 -17.95 -26.95
CA LEU A 5 11.34 -17.00 -26.10
C LEU A 5 11.81 -15.55 -26.34
N TRP A 6 13.07 -15.35 -26.76
CA TRP A 6 13.63 -14.04 -27.08
C TRP A 6 14.51 -14.09 -28.33
N ASN A 7 14.68 -12.94 -28.97
CA ASN A 7 15.48 -12.76 -30.17
C ASN A 7 16.73 -11.87 -29.93
N ASP A 8 16.73 -11.09 -28.85
CA ASP A 8 17.87 -10.24 -28.47
C ASP A 8 18.11 -10.20 -26.95
N LYS A 9 19.16 -9.48 -26.54
CA LYS A 9 19.59 -9.37 -25.15
C LYS A 9 18.59 -8.59 -24.27
N SER A 10 17.94 -7.57 -24.82
CA SER A 10 16.99 -6.72 -24.09
C SER A 10 15.66 -7.44 -23.86
N GLU A 11 15.18 -8.17 -24.86
CA GLU A 11 14.00 -9.03 -24.75
C GLU A 11 14.25 -10.15 -23.73
N ARG A 12 15.45 -10.75 -23.74
CA ARG A 12 15.84 -11.75 -22.72
C ARG A 12 15.78 -11.19 -21.30
N GLU A 13 16.37 -10.02 -21.07
CA GLU A 13 16.38 -9.36 -19.76
C GLU A 13 14.94 -9.04 -19.29
N THR A 14 14.07 -8.65 -20.22
CA THR A 14 12.65 -8.42 -19.94
C THR A 14 11.96 -9.72 -19.48
N TYR A 15 12.17 -10.85 -20.15
CA TYR A 15 11.61 -12.13 -19.74
C TYR A 15 12.20 -12.66 -18.42
N GLU A 16 13.47 -12.39 -18.14
CA GLU A 16 14.09 -12.71 -16.85
C GLU A 16 13.40 -11.91 -15.72
N ASN A 17 13.16 -10.62 -15.92
CA ASN A 17 12.42 -9.78 -14.97
C ASN A 17 10.95 -10.25 -14.80
N PHE A 18 10.29 -10.68 -15.88
CA PHE A 18 8.93 -11.24 -15.79
C PHE A 18 8.91 -12.54 -14.99
N ALA A 19 9.87 -13.43 -15.22
CA ALA A 19 9.98 -14.68 -14.45
C ALA A 19 10.18 -14.41 -12.96
N GLU A 20 10.92 -13.36 -12.62
CA GLU A 20 11.18 -12.98 -11.24
C GLU A 20 9.95 -12.34 -10.57
N ILE A 21 9.20 -11.46 -11.26
CA ILE A 21 7.87 -11.00 -10.76
C ILE A 21 6.92 -12.19 -10.55
N TYR A 22 6.86 -13.11 -11.50
CA TYR A 22 6.02 -14.30 -11.40
C TYR A 22 6.38 -15.13 -10.15
N ALA A 23 7.68 -15.35 -9.92
CA ALA A 23 8.17 -16.08 -8.76
C ALA A 23 7.81 -15.37 -7.45
N ILE A 24 7.94 -14.04 -7.39
CA ILE A 24 7.58 -13.25 -6.21
C ILE A 24 6.09 -13.40 -5.90
N ILE A 25 5.19 -13.21 -6.87
CA ILE A 25 3.74 -13.31 -6.67
C ILE A 25 3.36 -14.72 -6.18
N LYS A 26 3.92 -15.78 -6.80
CA LYS A 26 3.69 -17.16 -6.34
C LYS A 26 4.24 -17.42 -4.94
N THR A 27 5.36 -16.82 -4.59
CA THR A 27 5.95 -16.96 -3.25
C THR A 27 5.09 -16.25 -2.21
N THR A 28 4.62 -15.03 -2.50
CA THR A 28 3.67 -14.30 -1.64
C THR A 28 2.40 -15.09 -1.43
N GLU A 29 1.82 -15.68 -2.49
CA GLU A 29 0.64 -16.54 -2.39
C GLU A 29 0.84 -17.72 -1.43
N LYS A 30 2.01 -18.36 -1.49
CA LYS A 30 2.35 -19.47 -0.59
C LYS A 30 2.57 -18.99 0.83
N LEU A 31 3.22 -17.85 1.01
CA LEU A 31 3.43 -17.24 2.31
C LEU A 31 2.11 -16.88 2.99
N GLU A 32 1.17 -16.27 2.25
CA GLU A 32 -0.19 -15.99 2.74
C GLU A 32 -0.89 -17.27 3.20
N LYS A 33 -0.91 -18.28 2.33
CA LYS A 33 -1.57 -19.56 2.64
C LYS A 33 -0.93 -20.25 3.84
N ALA A 34 0.38 -20.13 4.02
CA ALA A 34 1.07 -20.69 5.18
C ALA A 34 0.68 -19.96 6.46
N TYR A 35 0.58 -18.63 6.43
CA TYR A 35 0.15 -17.83 7.57
C TYR A 35 -1.32 -18.09 7.94
N ILE A 36 -2.23 -18.10 6.95
CA ILE A 36 -3.67 -18.37 7.15
C ILE A 36 -3.92 -19.77 7.74
N ARG A 37 -3.02 -20.73 7.46
CA ARG A 37 -3.09 -22.10 7.98
C ARG A 37 -2.35 -22.27 9.31
N ASP A 38 -1.91 -21.17 9.94
CA ASP A 38 -1.12 -21.15 11.18
C ASP A 38 0.16 -22.01 11.12
N ILE A 39 0.71 -22.21 9.92
CA ILE A 39 1.98 -22.95 9.73
C ILE A 39 3.17 -22.09 10.17
N ILE A 40 3.05 -20.77 10.03
CA ILE A 40 4.07 -19.79 10.42
C ILE A 40 3.46 -18.75 11.37
N SER A 41 4.25 -18.32 12.35
CA SER A 41 3.82 -17.30 13.32
C SER A 41 3.87 -15.89 12.73
N SER A 42 3.13 -14.95 13.34
CA SER A 42 3.18 -13.53 12.98
C SER A 42 4.58 -12.94 13.08
N SER A 43 5.41 -13.42 14.01
CA SER A 43 6.79 -12.95 14.19
C SER A 43 7.72 -13.33 13.04
N THR A 44 7.45 -14.43 12.34
CA THR A 44 8.19 -14.86 11.15
C THR A 44 7.57 -14.29 9.87
N TYR A 45 6.24 -14.24 9.80
CA TYR A 45 5.51 -13.76 8.61
C TYR A 45 5.84 -12.30 8.27
N GLY A 46 5.85 -11.40 9.25
CA GLY A 46 6.08 -9.96 9.03
C GLY A 46 7.40 -9.64 8.30
N PRO A 47 8.56 -10.11 8.81
CA PRO A 47 9.86 -9.91 8.16
C PRO A 47 9.95 -10.51 6.75
N GLU A 48 9.40 -11.71 6.52
CA GLU A 48 9.42 -12.34 5.19
C GLU A 48 8.56 -11.58 4.18
N CYS A 49 7.42 -11.03 4.62
CA CYS A 49 6.62 -10.13 3.79
C CYS A 49 7.41 -8.87 3.41
N GLN A 50 8.14 -8.27 4.35
CA GLN A 50 8.95 -7.08 4.07
C GLN A 50 10.03 -7.35 3.03
N LYS A 51 10.70 -8.51 3.09
CA LYS A 51 11.69 -8.92 2.07
C LYS A 51 11.05 -9.06 0.69
N LEU A 52 9.94 -9.79 0.59
CA LEU A 52 9.21 -9.97 -0.68
C LEU A 52 8.71 -8.65 -1.24
N ILE A 53 8.21 -7.74 -0.39
CA ILE A 53 7.78 -6.39 -0.78
C ILE A 53 8.95 -5.56 -1.29
N ALA A 54 10.11 -5.61 -0.63
CA ALA A 54 11.29 -4.88 -1.07
C ALA A 54 11.76 -5.36 -2.45
N HIS A 55 11.83 -6.68 -2.66
CA HIS A 55 12.21 -7.26 -3.95
C HIS A 55 11.18 -6.90 -5.03
N PHE A 56 9.89 -7.00 -4.70
CA PHE A 56 8.81 -6.64 -5.60
C PHE A 56 8.90 -5.18 -6.06
N LYS A 57 9.12 -4.24 -5.12
CA LYS A 57 9.22 -2.81 -5.44
C LYS A 57 10.39 -2.49 -6.38
N THR A 58 11.55 -3.10 -6.13
CA THR A 58 12.73 -2.92 -6.99
C THR A 58 12.43 -3.37 -8.41
N LEU A 59 11.84 -4.56 -8.59
CA LEU A 59 11.49 -5.06 -9.92
C LEU A 59 10.35 -4.28 -10.58
N ALA A 60 9.31 -3.94 -9.84
CA ALA A 60 8.17 -3.18 -10.36
C ALA A 60 8.62 -1.79 -10.84
N SER A 61 9.58 -1.15 -10.16
CA SER A 61 10.18 0.10 -10.60
C SER A 61 10.95 -0.07 -11.91
N ALA A 62 11.73 -1.14 -12.05
CA ALA A 62 12.48 -1.43 -13.28
C ALA A 62 11.56 -1.75 -14.47
N LEU A 63 10.35 -2.24 -14.21
CA LEU A 63 9.38 -2.68 -15.21
C LEU A 63 8.19 -1.73 -15.37
N LYS A 64 8.25 -0.52 -14.80
CA LYS A 64 7.11 0.41 -14.78
C LYS A 64 6.55 0.73 -16.17
N ASP A 65 7.44 0.80 -17.16
CA ASP A 65 7.07 1.11 -18.56
C ASP A 65 6.55 -0.13 -19.33
N THR A 66 6.81 -1.34 -18.80
CA THR A 66 6.50 -2.62 -19.47
C THR A 66 5.30 -3.34 -18.83
N ILE A 67 5.16 -3.26 -17.50
CA ILE A 67 4.05 -3.83 -16.74
C ILE A 67 3.36 -2.69 -15.98
N PRO A 68 2.28 -2.12 -16.55
CA PRO A 68 1.57 -1.02 -15.90
C PRO A 68 0.67 -1.49 -14.73
N SER A 69 0.38 -2.79 -14.62
CA SER A 69 -0.47 -3.35 -13.57
C SER A 69 -0.13 -4.82 -13.30
N ILE A 70 -0.03 -5.16 -12.01
CA ILE A 70 0.23 -6.51 -11.50
C ILE A 70 -0.97 -7.42 -11.78
N GLU A 71 -2.17 -6.88 -11.69
CA GLU A 71 -3.41 -7.59 -11.99
C GLU A 71 -3.42 -8.04 -13.45
N ARG A 72 -3.05 -7.14 -14.38
CA ARG A 72 -2.91 -7.49 -15.80
C ARG A 72 -1.83 -8.51 -16.05
N PHE A 73 -0.70 -8.42 -15.34
CA PHE A 73 0.36 -9.44 -15.42
C PHE A 73 -0.16 -10.80 -14.94
N ALA A 74 -0.84 -10.84 -13.78
CA ALA A 74 -1.44 -12.05 -13.24
C ALA A 74 -2.46 -12.66 -14.20
N ASP A 75 -3.32 -11.85 -14.83
CA ASP A 75 -4.28 -12.33 -15.83
C ASP A 75 -3.59 -12.85 -17.09
N THR A 76 -2.59 -12.13 -17.61
CA THR A 76 -1.82 -12.50 -18.81
C THR A 76 -1.14 -13.85 -18.64
N TYR A 77 -0.52 -14.07 -17.49
CA TYR A 77 0.16 -15.33 -17.15
C TYR A 77 -0.74 -16.34 -16.43
N LYS A 78 -2.06 -16.07 -16.37
CA LYS A 78 -3.09 -16.94 -15.76
C LYS A 78 -2.72 -17.40 -14.35
N MET A 79 -2.22 -16.47 -13.54
CA MET A 79 -1.74 -16.74 -12.20
C MET A 79 -2.92 -16.92 -11.24
N ASP A 80 -3.16 -18.15 -10.81
CA ASP A 80 -4.05 -18.43 -9.68
C ASP A 80 -3.34 -18.09 -8.36
N CYS A 81 -3.40 -16.81 -7.97
CA CYS A 81 -2.81 -16.27 -6.73
C CYS A 81 -3.80 -15.33 -5.99
N PRO A 82 -4.98 -15.83 -5.58
CA PRO A 82 -6.01 -15.00 -4.99
C PRO A 82 -5.63 -14.46 -3.61
N ALA A 83 -4.84 -15.17 -2.80
CA ALA A 83 -4.45 -14.68 -1.47
C ALA A 83 -3.46 -13.51 -1.56
N ALA A 84 -2.50 -13.59 -2.48
CA ALA A 84 -1.57 -12.49 -2.76
C ALA A 84 -2.30 -11.22 -3.25
N LEU A 85 -3.30 -11.38 -4.13
CA LEU A 85 -4.09 -10.27 -4.66
C LEU A 85 -5.12 -9.73 -3.65
N TYR A 86 -5.75 -10.61 -2.86
CA TYR A 86 -6.74 -10.26 -1.83
C TYR A 86 -6.12 -9.44 -0.69
N ARG A 87 -4.88 -9.75 -0.29
CA ARG A 87 -4.16 -8.99 0.73
C ARG A 87 -3.99 -7.51 0.35
N THR A 88 -3.73 -7.22 -0.92
CA THR A 88 -3.69 -5.83 -1.43
C THR A 88 -5.05 -5.14 -1.29
N ALA A 89 -6.14 -5.82 -1.66
CA ALA A 89 -7.49 -5.27 -1.53
C ALA A 89 -7.91 -5.03 -0.07
N ALA A 90 -7.57 -5.94 0.85
CA ALA A 90 -7.85 -5.81 2.27
C ALA A 90 -7.11 -4.61 2.90
N PHE A 91 -5.83 -4.42 2.56
CA PHE A 91 -5.07 -3.25 3.04
C PHE A 91 -5.57 -1.95 2.42
N VAL A 92 -6.01 -1.96 1.16
CA VAL A 92 -6.63 -0.78 0.53
C VAL A 92 -7.91 -0.41 1.27
N ALA A 93 -8.77 -1.38 1.57
CA ALA A 93 -9.99 -1.15 2.34
C ALA A 93 -9.70 -0.62 3.76
N GLU A 94 -8.69 -1.17 4.44
CA GLU A 94 -8.22 -0.67 5.75
C GLU A 94 -7.78 0.81 5.66
N CYS A 95 -6.97 1.17 4.67
CA CYS A 95 -6.55 2.56 4.46
C CYS A 95 -7.73 3.50 4.18
N VAL A 96 -8.65 3.11 3.30
CA VAL A 96 -9.85 3.91 2.98
C VAL A 96 -10.67 4.14 4.25
N GLN A 97 -10.90 3.09 5.04
CA GLN A 97 -11.61 3.21 6.31
C GLN A 97 -10.90 4.17 7.27
N ASN A 98 -9.59 4.06 7.43
CA ASN A 98 -8.83 4.94 8.33
C ASN A 98 -8.83 6.40 7.88
N PHE A 99 -8.79 6.67 6.57
CA PHE A 99 -8.98 8.02 6.02
C PHE A 99 -10.36 8.58 6.36
N ILE A 100 -11.41 7.81 6.09
CA ILE A 100 -12.81 8.24 6.34
C ILE A 100 -13.00 8.51 7.83
N THR A 101 -12.59 7.58 8.70
CA THR A 101 -12.71 7.73 10.14
C THR A 101 -12.00 9.00 10.63
N ALA A 102 -10.75 9.24 10.20
CA ALA A 102 -10.01 10.44 10.61
C ALA A 102 -10.69 11.74 10.13
N MET A 103 -11.17 11.78 8.89
CA MET A 103 -11.88 12.95 8.34
C MET A 103 -13.23 13.19 9.04
N ASP A 104 -14.00 12.13 9.30
CA ASP A 104 -15.31 12.25 9.94
C ASP A 104 -15.21 12.64 11.41
N SER A 105 -14.19 12.15 12.14
CA SER A 105 -13.89 12.63 13.50
C SER A 105 -13.68 14.14 13.54
N LEU A 106 -12.95 14.71 12.57
CA LEU A 106 -12.77 16.16 12.47
C LEU A 106 -14.09 16.89 12.19
N LYS A 107 -14.96 16.34 11.34
CA LYS A 107 -16.31 16.90 11.09
C LYS A 107 -17.22 16.83 12.31
N LEU A 108 -17.03 15.83 13.17
CA LEU A 108 -17.72 15.69 14.46
C LEU A 108 -17.11 16.58 15.56
N ASN A 109 -16.16 17.46 15.22
CA ASN A 109 -15.46 18.34 16.14
C ASN A 109 -14.67 17.59 17.23
N MET A 110 -14.20 16.36 16.92
CA MET A 110 -13.22 15.65 17.74
C MET A 110 -11.83 16.22 17.43
N VAL A 111 -11.45 17.27 18.16
CA VAL A 111 -10.22 18.05 17.91
C VAL A 111 -9.15 17.91 18.99
N ALA A 112 -9.42 17.11 20.02
CA ALA A 112 -8.45 16.81 21.07
C ALA A 112 -7.34 15.88 20.57
N VAL A 113 -6.13 16.06 21.10
CA VAL A 113 -4.94 15.30 20.72
C VAL A 113 -5.11 13.81 21.00
N ASP A 114 -5.64 13.43 22.16
CA ASP A 114 -5.89 12.03 22.55
C ASP A 114 -6.90 11.31 21.65
N GLN A 115 -7.79 12.05 20.99
CA GLN A 115 -8.75 11.54 20.03
C GLN A 115 -8.15 11.41 18.63
N LEU A 116 -7.40 12.41 18.17
CA LEU A 116 -6.90 12.46 16.79
C LEU A 116 -5.58 11.72 16.59
N HIS A 117 -4.67 11.77 17.58
CA HIS A 117 -3.36 11.15 17.46
C HIS A 117 -3.45 9.63 17.19
N PRO A 118 -4.31 8.83 17.87
CA PRO A 118 -4.48 7.41 17.54
C PRO A 118 -4.98 7.20 16.11
N LEU A 119 -5.99 7.96 15.66
CA LEU A 119 -6.57 7.82 14.33
C LEU A 119 -5.54 8.11 13.22
N LEU A 120 -4.74 9.15 13.38
CA LEU A 120 -3.67 9.47 12.43
C LEU A 120 -2.56 8.43 12.46
N THR A 121 -2.26 7.86 13.63
CA THR A 121 -1.27 6.78 13.77
C THR A 121 -1.73 5.54 13.02
N ASP A 122 -2.99 5.12 13.20
CA ASP A 122 -3.56 3.96 12.50
C ASP A 122 -3.60 4.19 10.98
N LEU A 123 -3.94 5.39 10.54
CA LEU A 123 -3.85 5.79 9.13
C LEU A 123 -2.42 5.66 8.61
N SER A 124 -1.43 6.21 9.32
CA SER A 124 -0.01 6.11 8.94
C SER A 124 0.46 4.66 8.84
N LEU A 125 0.11 3.82 9.83
CA LEU A 125 0.44 2.39 9.82
C LEU A 125 -0.18 1.68 8.62
N SER A 126 -1.46 1.93 8.33
CA SER A 126 -2.14 1.33 7.18
C SER A 126 -1.50 1.76 5.86
N LEU A 127 -1.16 3.05 5.69
CA LEU A 127 -0.45 3.55 4.51
C LEU A 127 0.91 2.88 4.33
N ASN A 128 1.60 2.56 5.42
CA ASN A 128 2.88 1.86 5.38
C ASN A 128 2.76 0.38 5.00
N LYS A 129 1.61 -0.26 5.23
CA LYS A 129 1.34 -1.63 4.77
C LYS A 129 1.15 -1.71 3.24
N LEU A 130 0.74 -0.61 2.61
CA LEU A 130 0.51 -0.57 1.16
C LEU A 130 1.80 -0.42 0.36
N SER A 131 2.17 -1.51 -0.30
CA SER A 131 3.33 -1.60 -1.18
C SER A 131 3.14 -0.89 -2.53
N ILE A 132 1.88 -0.67 -2.95
CA ILE A 132 1.53 0.04 -4.18
C ILE A 132 1.86 1.54 -4.12
N LEU A 133 2.00 2.09 -2.92
CA LEU A 133 2.29 3.51 -2.76
C LEU A 133 3.78 3.81 -3.01
N PRO A 134 4.09 4.90 -3.73
CA PRO A 134 5.45 5.42 -3.86
C PRO A 134 6.11 5.63 -2.49
N VAL A 135 7.44 5.50 -2.44
CA VAL A 135 8.22 5.70 -1.20
C VAL A 135 8.13 7.15 -0.71
N ASP A 136 8.01 8.09 -1.65
CA ASP A 136 7.86 9.53 -1.50
C ASP A 136 6.39 9.99 -1.56
N PHE A 137 5.42 9.07 -1.35
CA PHE A 137 4.01 9.41 -1.41
C PHE A 137 3.66 10.55 -0.45
N GLU A 138 3.24 11.69 -1.02
CA GLU A 138 2.99 12.94 -0.30
C GLU A 138 2.04 12.77 0.89
N GLY A 139 1.01 11.93 0.75
CA GLY A 139 0.07 11.68 1.84
C GLY A 139 0.69 11.07 3.09
N LYS A 140 1.73 10.22 2.95
CA LYS A 140 2.48 9.70 4.11
C LYS A 140 3.25 10.80 4.82
N MET A 141 3.85 11.71 4.06
CA MET A 141 4.62 12.84 4.60
C MET A 141 3.72 13.77 5.39
N LYS A 142 2.56 14.15 4.83
CA LYS A 142 1.58 15.01 5.48
C LYS A 142 1.04 14.40 6.78
N VAL A 143 0.59 13.14 6.74
CA VAL A 143 0.09 12.45 7.95
C VAL A 143 1.17 12.37 9.04
N SER A 144 2.42 12.07 8.67
CA SER A 144 3.54 11.99 9.62
C SER A 144 3.88 13.35 10.24
N GLN A 145 3.79 14.45 9.47
CA GLN A 145 3.98 15.81 9.99
C GLN A 145 2.91 16.18 11.02
N TRP A 146 1.66 15.81 10.77
CA TRP A 146 0.58 16.03 11.73
C TRP A 146 0.74 15.21 13.00
N ILE A 147 1.12 13.94 12.91
CA ILE A 147 1.42 13.11 14.09
C ILE A 147 2.55 13.76 14.93
N LEU A 148 3.63 14.20 14.29
CA LEU A 148 4.76 14.85 14.96
C LEU A 148 4.37 16.19 15.61
N MET A 149 3.42 16.90 15.03
CA MET A 149 2.89 18.14 15.59
C MET A 149 2.04 17.84 16.83
N LEU A 150 1.13 16.86 16.74
CA LEU A 150 0.28 16.44 17.87
C LEU A 150 1.10 15.84 19.02
N SER A 151 2.19 15.12 18.74
CA SER A 151 3.06 14.56 19.77
C SER A 151 3.81 15.60 20.60
N LYS A 152 3.77 16.88 20.21
CA LYS A 152 4.35 18.02 20.95
C LYS A 152 3.33 18.72 21.86
N MET A 153 2.08 18.30 21.81
CA MET A 153 0.96 18.85 22.60
C MET A 153 0.60 17.86 23.71
N GLU A 154 -0.10 18.34 24.74
CA GLU A 154 -0.64 17.47 25.78
C GLU A 154 -1.86 16.71 25.26
N ALA A 155 -2.15 15.54 25.86
CA ALA A 155 -3.27 14.69 25.43
C ALA A 155 -4.63 15.42 25.43
N ALA A 156 -4.82 16.35 26.39
CA ALA A 156 -6.05 17.13 26.52
C ALA A 156 -6.07 18.42 25.67
N ASP A 157 -4.96 18.76 25.02
CA ASP A 157 -4.91 19.95 24.16
C ASP A 157 -5.78 19.73 22.91
N GLU A 158 -6.37 20.82 22.42
CA GLU A 158 -7.19 20.83 21.22
C GLU A 158 -6.50 21.56 20.07
N LEU A 159 -6.71 21.06 18.85
CA LEU A 159 -6.35 21.81 17.64
C LEU A 159 -7.20 23.07 17.52
N LYS A 160 -6.56 24.17 17.14
CA LYS A 160 -7.28 25.40 16.78
C LYS A 160 -8.14 25.16 15.54
N ALA A 161 -9.22 25.91 15.40
CA ALA A 161 -10.16 25.79 14.29
C ALA A 161 -9.50 25.92 12.89
N GLU A 162 -8.41 26.69 12.78
CA GLU A 162 -7.62 26.79 11.55
C GLU A 162 -6.79 25.53 11.30
N GLN A 163 -6.17 24.96 12.35
CA GLN A 163 -5.37 23.74 12.26
C GLN A 163 -6.25 22.53 11.94
N ALA A 164 -7.43 22.41 12.56
CA ALA A 164 -8.39 21.35 12.27
C ALA A 164 -8.86 21.39 10.81
N ARG A 165 -9.12 22.60 10.28
CA ARG A 165 -9.45 22.80 8.85
C ARG A 165 -8.30 22.42 7.93
N GLN A 166 -7.07 22.82 8.28
CA GLN A 166 -5.89 22.47 7.50
C GLN A 166 -5.64 20.95 7.50
N LEU A 167 -5.76 20.30 8.66
CA LEU A 167 -5.64 18.85 8.78
C LEU A 167 -6.69 18.13 7.93
N HIS A 168 -7.96 18.56 7.98
CA HIS A 168 -9.00 17.98 7.14
C HIS A 168 -8.67 18.12 5.65
N PHE A 169 -8.26 19.32 5.21
CA PHE A 169 -7.85 19.56 3.82
C PHE A 169 -6.67 18.67 3.40
N ASP A 170 -5.65 18.54 4.25
CA ASP A 170 -4.48 17.71 3.97
C ASP A 170 -4.85 16.22 3.88
N LEU A 171 -5.76 15.74 4.73
CA LEU A 171 -6.28 14.38 4.69
C LEU A 171 -7.09 14.12 3.42
N GLU A 172 -7.97 15.04 3.03
CA GLU A 172 -8.77 14.93 1.81
C GLU A 172 -7.88 14.96 0.55
N SER A 173 -6.90 15.86 0.51
CA SER A 173 -5.89 15.90 -0.55
C SER A 173 -5.10 14.59 -0.62
N SER A 174 -4.66 14.06 0.52
CA SER A 174 -3.91 12.80 0.61
C SER A 174 -4.76 11.61 0.17
N TYR A 175 -6.06 11.60 0.51
CA TYR A 175 -7.01 10.58 0.08
C TYR A 175 -7.24 10.61 -1.43
N ASN A 176 -7.38 11.79 -2.03
CA ASN A 176 -7.55 11.92 -3.47
C ASN A 176 -6.32 11.44 -4.24
N LEU A 177 -5.11 11.77 -3.76
CA LEU A 177 -3.86 11.23 -4.30
C LEU A 177 -3.79 9.71 -4.12
N PHE A 178 -4.21 9.21 -2.96
CA PHE A 178 -4.27 7.78 -2.69
C PHE A 178 -5.17 7.05 -3.70
N MET A 179 -6.40 7.55 -3.89
CA MET A 179 -7.36 6.99 -4.85
C MET A 179 -6.87 7.06 -6.31
N ALA A 180 -6.13 8.11 -6.68
CA ALA A 180 -5.53 8.24 -8.01
C ALA A 180 -4.40 7.23 -8.28
N VAL A 181 -3.71 6.77 -7.23
CA VAL A 181 -2.67 5.72 -7.32
C VAL A 181 -3.28 4.32 -7.44
N LEU A 182 -4.51 4.13 -6.95
CA LEU A 182 -5.19 2.85 -7.10
C LEU A 182 -5.54 2.60 -8.58
N PRO A 183 -5.29 1.39 -9.10
CA PRO A 183 -5.67 1.07 -10.47
C PRO A 183 -7.18 1.22 -10.60
N ASN A 184 -7.62 2.13 -11.49
CA ASN A 184 -9.02 2.26 -11.87
C ASN A 184 -9.52 0.89 -12.32
N ARG A 185 -10.31 0.23 -11.49
CA ARG A 185 -11.25 -0.79 -11.95
C ARG A 185 -12.30 -0.05 -12.77
N SER A 186 -11.97 0.26 -14.02
CA SER A 186 -13.00 0.34 -15.07
C SER A 186 -13.54 -1.09 -15.20
N ILE A 187 -14.54 -1.39 -14.37
CA ILE A 187 -15.40 -2.55 -14.52
C ILE A 187 -16.20 -2.27 -15.79
N GLY A 188 -15.72 -2.79 -16.91
CA GLY A 188 -16.42 -2.88 -18.18
C GLY A 188 -16.50 -4.33 -18.59
#